data_AF-A0A529YUC1-F1
#
_entry.id   AF-A0A529YUC1-F1
#
_cell.length_a   1.000
_cell.length_b   1.000
_cell.length_c   1.000
_cell.angle_alpha   90.00
_cell.angle_beta   90.00
_cell.angle_gamma   90.00
#
_symmetry.space_group_name_H-M   'P 1'
#
loop_
_entity.id
_entity.type
_entity.pdbx_description
1 polymer ?
#
loop_
_entity_poly.entity_id
_entity_poly.type
_entity_poly.pdbx_seq_one_letter_code
_entity_poly.pdbx_strand_id
1 'polypeptide(L)'
;VDVYLDKSPIQGIGVFAKHRIAKGTLIWKLDPRFDRRIPVDTYEGESGPVKSYLDRYSYPDRRDPNYIVFEADDARYMNHAD
;
A
#
# COMPACT_ATOMS: atom_id res chain seq x y z
N VAL A 1 -14.09 -0.43 3.19
CA VAL A 1 -14.51 -1.84 3.16
C VAL A 1 -14.04 -2.48 4.43
N ASP A 2 -14.84 -3.32 5.08
CA ASP A 2 -14.40 -3.99 6.31
C ASP A 2 -13.45 -5.14 5.97
N VAL A 3 -12.24 -5.09 6.53
CA VAL A 3 -11.15 -6.01 6.23
C VAL A 3 -10.59 -6.67 7.48
N TYR A 4 -9.84 -7.75 7.28
CA TYR A 4 -8.99 -8.37 8.29
C TYR A 4 -7.64 -8.76 7.66
N LEU A 5 -6.63 -8.91 8.51
CA LEU A 5 -5.30 -9.35 8.12
C LEU A 5 -5.11 -10.83 8.45
N ASP A 6 -4.48 -11.57 7.55
CA ASP A 6 -4.13 -12.97 7.76
C ASP A 6 -2.91 -13.35 6.89
N LYS A 7 -2.42 -14.58 6.99
CA LYS A 7 -1.35 -15.10 6.16
C LYS A 7 -1.78 -15.14 4.69
N SER A 8 -1.01 -14.46 3.84
CA SER A 8 -1.20 -14.50 2.40
C SER A 8 -0.68 -15.83 1.84
N PRO A 9 -1.39 -16.47 0.89
CA PRO A 9 -0.87 -17.62 0.16
C PRO A 9 0.25 -17.24 -0.83
N ILE A 10 0.42 -15.94 -1.12
CA ILE A 10 1.48 -15.41 -1.99
C ILE A 10 2.73 -15.10 -1.17
N GLN A 11 2.64 -14.12 -0.26
CA GLN A 11 3.78 -13.68 0.55
C GLN A 11 3.34 -13.02 1.86
N GLY A 12 3.88 -13.48 2.99
CA GLY A 12 3.73 -12.82 4.28
C GLY A 12 2.28 -12.61 4.72
N ILE A 13 1.90 -11.36 4.94
CA ILE A 13 0.56 -10.93 5.39
C ILE A 13 -0.24 -10.45 4.17
N GLY A 14 -1.52 -10.78 4.14
CA GLY A 14 -2.51 -10.26 3.20
C GLY A 14 -3.64 -9.52 3.90
N VAL A 15 -4.33 -8.67 3.15
CA VAL A 15 -5.59 -8.04 3.55
C VAL A 15 -6.76 -8.69 2.82
N PHE A 16 -7.80 -9.05 3.58
CA PHE A 16 -8.94 -9.82 3.10
C PHE A 16 -10.25 -9.10 3.43
N ALA A 17 -11.18 -9.08 2.48
CA ALA A 17 -12.51 -8.52 2.71
C ALA A 17 -13.33 -9.46 3.60
N LYS A 18 -13.98 -8.94 4.64
CA LYS A 18 -14.90 -9.73 5.48
C LYS A 18 -16.18 -10.14 4.74
N HIS A 19 -16.50 -9.40 3.68
CA HIS A 19 -17.76 -9.54 2.96
C HIS A 19 -17.52 -9.51 1.45
N ARG A 20 -18.48 -10.06 0.69
CA ARG A 20 -18.46 -10.00 -0.78
C ARG A 20 -18.43 -8.55 -1.25
N ILE A 21 -17.50 -8.24 -2.16
CA ILE A 21 -17.39 -6.93 -2.80
C ILE A 21 -18.03 -7.00 -4.19
N ALA A 22 -19.01 -6.14 -4.47
CA ALA A 22 -19.61 -6.03 -5.78
C ALA A 22 -18.65 -5.38 -6.80
N LYS A 23 -18.80 -5.70 -8.09
CA LYS A 23 -18.01 -5.07 -9.15
C LYS A 23 -18.27 -3.56 -9.16
N GLY A 24 -17.20 -2.78 -9.21
CA GLY A 24 -17.26 -1.30 -9.21
C GLY A 24 -17.23 -0.66 -7.82
N THR A 25 -17.22 -1.44 -6.74
CA THR A 25 -17.07 -0.89 -5.40
C THR A 25 -15.69 -0.26 -5.22
N LEU A 26 -15.66 0.98 -4.73
CA LEU A 26 -14.42 1.64 -4.31
C LEU A 26 -13.88 0.95 -3.05
N ILE A 27 -12.74 0.28 -3.17
CA ILE A 27 -12.11 -0.45 -2.04
C ILE A 27 -11.08 0.40 -1.29
N TRP A 28 -10.42 1.31 -2.00
CA TRP A 28 -9.38 2.18 -1.45
C TRP A 28 -9.30 3.48 -2.29
N LYS A 29 -8.92 4.58 -1.63
CA LYS A 29 -8.65 5.86 -2.27
C LYS A 29 -7.65 6.64 -1.42
N LEU A 30 -6.61 7.16 -2.07
CA LEU A 30 -5.66 8.09 -1.45
C LEU A 30 -6.38 9.26 -0.78
N ASP A 31 -6.14 9.42 0.52
CA ASP A 31 -6.55 10.56 1.33
C ASP A 31 -5.30 11.26 1.88
N PRO A 32 -4.93 12.45 1.36
CA PRO A 32 -3.69 13.13 1.75
C PRO A 32 -3.66 13.60 3.21
N ARG A 33 -4.77 13.48 3.95
CA ARG A 33 -4.81 13.74 5.39
C ARG A 33 -4.20 12.59 6.21
N PHE A 34 -4.20 11.38 5.67
CA PHE A 34 -3.75 10.17 6.36
C PHE A 34 -2.60 9.50 5.61
N ASP A 35 -2.75 9.33 4.30
CA ASP A 35 -1.73 8.74 3.43
C ASP A 35 -0.60 9.72 3.15
N ARG A 36 0.56 9.18 2.82
CA ARG A 36 1.75 9.98 2.50
C ARG A 36 2.11 9.80 1.03
N ARG A 37 2.22 10.92 0.31
CA ARG A 37 3.01 11.00 -0.92
C ARG A 37 4.41 11.43 -0.53
N ILE A 38 5.38 10.54 -0.72
CA ILE A 38 6.78 10.76 -0.34
C ILE A 38 7.57 11.05 -1.62
N PRO A 39 8.32 12.16 -1.72
CA PRO A 39 9.16 12.41 -2.87
C PRO A 39 10.14 11.25 -3.12
N VAL A 40 10.36 10.90 -4.38
CA VAL A 40 11.29 9.83 -4.75
C VAL A 40 12.70 10.12 -4.24
N ASP A 41 13.19 11.36 -4.33
CA ASP A 41 14.51 11.72 -3.81
C ASP A 41 14.64 11.49 -2.31
N THR A 42 13.57 11.72 -1.54
CA THR A 42 13.54 11.38 -0.11
C THR A 42 13.61 9.87 0.08
N TYR A 43 12.79 9.11 -0.64
CA TYR A 43 12.79 7.64 -0.57
C TYR A 43 14.12 7.01 -1.02
N GLU A 44 14.77 7.52 -2.07
CA GLU A 44 16.06 7.01 -2.56
C GLU A 44 17.23 7.43 -1.67
N GLY A 45 17.09 8.51 -0.92
CA GLY A 45 18.05 8.90 0.11
C GLY A 45 18.00 8.03 1.38
N GLU A 46 16.91 7.30 1.61
CA GLU A 46 16.78 6.43 2.78
C GLU A 46 17.63 5.17 2.67
N SER A 47 18.03 4.62 3.82
CA SER A 47 18.76 3.37 3.92
C SER A 47 18.34 2.53 5.12
N GLY A 48 18.77 1.26 5.15
CA GLY A 48 18.53 0.36 6.27
C GLY A 48 17.03 0.08 6.51
N PRO A 49 16.60 -0.05 7.79
CA PRO A 49 15.25 -0.48 8.12
C PRO A 49 14.13 0.40 7.57
N VAL A 50 14.34 1.72 7.47
CA VAL A 50 13.35 2.65 6.91
C VAL A 50 13.15 2.39 5.43
N LYS A 51 14.24 2.27 4.66
CA LYS A 51 14.17 1.91 3.23
C LYS A 51 13.48 0.57 3.02
N SER A 52 13.88 -0.47 3.77
CA SER A 52 13.22 -1.79 3.69
C SER A 52 11.72 -1.75 4.01
N TYR A 53 11.30 -0.86 4.91
CA TYR A 53 9.88 -0.69 5.22
C TYR A 53 9.13 0.01 4.09
N LEU A 54 9.71 1.08 3.51
CA LEU A 54 9.14 1.78 2.37
C LEU A 54 9.07 0.89 1.13
N ASP A 55 10.13 0.11 0.84
CA ASP A 55 10.16 -0.87 -0.26
C ASP A 55 9.02 -1.89 -0.16
N ARG A 56 8.65 -2.26 1.08
CA ARG A 56 7.63 -3.28 1.34
C ARG A 56 6.20 -2.75 1.29
N TYR A 57 5.98 -1.53 1.77
CA TYR A 57 4.64 -1.00 2.06
C TYR A 57 4.26 0.25 1.25
N SER A 58 5.08 0.61 0.26
CA SER A 58 4.80 1.72 -0.64
C SER A 58 4.83 1.26 -2.09
N TYR A 59 4.26 2.07 -2.98
CA TYR A 59 4.33 1.84 -4.43
C TYR A 59 4.48 3.16 -5.20
N PRO A 60 4.97 3.13 -6.45
CA PRO A 60 5.08 4.33 -7.27
C PRO A 60 3.72 4.99 -7.49
N ASP A 61 3.64 6.31 -7.32
CA ASP A 61 2.43 7.05 -7.67
C ASP A 61 2.19 6.96 -9.19
N ARG A 62 1.05 6.36 -9.56
CA ARG A 62 0.70 6.12 -10.96
C ARG A 62 0.38 7.39 -11.74
N ARG A 63 0.21 8.53 -11.07
CA ARG A 63 -0.17 9.81 -11.70
C ARG A 63 1.01 10.77 -11.79
N ASP A 64 2.04 10.57 -10.97
CA ASP A 64 3.16 11.48 -10.84
C ASP A 64 4.41 10.71 -10.40
N PRO A 65 5.34 10.42 -11.33
CA PRO A 65 6.49 9.55 -11.06
C PRO A 65 7.49 10.14 -10.05
N ASN A 66 7.31 11.39 -9.62
CA ASN A 66 8.18 12.02 -8.61
C ASN A 66 7.85 11.60 -7.18
N TYR A 67 6.83 10.75 -6.97
CA TYR A 67 6.40 10.32 -5.65
C TYR A 67 6.17 8.81 -5.56
N ILE A 68 6.37 8.28 -4.36
CA ILE A 68 5.79 7.01 -3.91
C ILE A 68 4.60 7.29 -2.99
N VAL A 69 3.66 6.35 -2.94
CA VAL A 69 2.51 6.37 -2.04
C VAL A 69 2.73 5.38 -0.91
N PHE A 70 2.66 5.87 0.32
CA PHE A 70 2.60 5.06 1.53
C PHE A 70 1.21 5.17 2.15
N GLU A 71 0.52 4.04 2.23
CA GLU A 71 -0.86 3.94 2.70
C GLU A 71 -0.91 3.80 4.23
N ALA A 72 -1.78 4.58 4.87
CA ALA A 72 -1.88 4.61 6.32
C ALA A 72 -2.81 3.52 6.90
N ASP A 73 -3.51 2.77 6.06
CA ASP A 73 -4.44 1.71 6.45
C ASP A 73 -3.94 0.30 6.05
N ASP A 74 -4.80 -0.70 6.19
CA ASP A 74 -4.50 -2.10 5.91
C ASP A 74 -4.31 -2.40 4.41
N ALA A 75 -4.61 -1.44 3.51
CA ALA A 75 -4.43 -1.61 2.07
C ALA A 75 -2.96 -1.87 1.68
N ARG A 76 -2.00 -1.41 2.49
CA ARG A 76 -0.57 -1.70 2.31
C ARG A 76 -0.20 -3.19 2.38
N TYR A 77 -1.11 -4.05 2.86
CA TYR A 77 -0.93 -5.51 2.85
C TYR A 77 -1.55 -6.18 1.61
N MET A 78 -2.01 -5.41 0.62
CA MET A 78 -2.36 -5.96 -0.69
C MET A 78 -1.09 -6.47 -1.37
N ASN A 79 -1.10 -7.75 -1.74
CA ASN A 79 0.02 -8.38 -2.42
C ASN A 79 -0.06 -8.17 -3.94
N HIS A 80 1.12 -8.12 -4.58
CA HIS A 80 1.22 -8.28 -6.02
C HIS A 80 0.91 -9.73 -6.42
N ALA A 81 0.28 -9.93 -7.58
CA ALA A 81 0.04 -11.23 -8.19
C ALA A 81 0.21 -11.09 -9.71
N ASP A 82 0.86 -12.08 -10.33
CA ASP A 82 1.08 -12.14 -11.80
C ASP A 82 -0.16 -12.64 -12.55
#